data_AF-A0A952B1T4-F1
#
_entry.id   AF-A0A952B1T4-F1
#
_cell.length_a   1.000
_cell.length_b   1.000
_cell.length_c   1.000
_cell.angle_alpha   90.00
_cell.angle_beta   90.00
_cell.angle_gamma   90.00
#
_symmetry.space_group_name_H-M   'P 1'
#
loop_
_entity.id
_entity.type
_entity.pdbx_description
1 polymer ?
#
loop_
_entity_poly.entity_id
_entity_poly.type
_entity_poly.pdbx_seq_one_letter_code
_entity_poly.pdbx_strand_id
1 'polypeptide(L)'
;MKVEFYKIEDGITQSMIQSFYRCRILAQNNLDTWESTLDSRRALDYGNMWHLLLQRYTEKVLIPKNVKADLTRVFKQFWTEWWNREVNKPGVDQNNLMEDLNMAEILWPYYLEKYMVKDFKLDWIEAEPIFDVNFNGYRLRGRIDGVFRFPKIRRRLPQMWHFETKTAGQISEETLNSTLGFDFQNRCYNAVGELRMKERIFGAIQNIIRRPGQQGETKEKLDKIAKDVKDRPDHYFLRVPVTYPKQNIKYFIENELMVKLREWSKFVGGEIPIVPAPVDTCRGRYNCNFLKVCNGKTLTEQNGAPGYRQGGIRFKELID
;
A
#
# COMPACT_ATOMS: atom_id res chain seq x y z
N MET A 1 -10.60 20.95 20.28
CA MET A 1 -9.37 20.13 20.39
C MET A 1 -8.29 20.83 19.57
N LYS A 2 -7.11 21.15 20.13
CA LYS A 2 -6.04 21.75 19.31
C LYS A 2 -5.48 20.68 18.39
N VAL A 3 -5.55 20.89 17.08
CA VAL A 3 -4.89 20.03 16.10
C VAL A 3 -3.39 20.34 16.18
N GLU A 4 -2.59 19.36 16.59
CA GLU A 4 -1.12 19.50 16.50
C GLU A 4 -0.70 19.29 15.04
N PHE A 5 0.03 20.25 14.49
CA PHE A 5 0.60 20.13 13.15
C PHE A 5 1.77 19.16 13.17
N TYR A 6 1.95 18.46 12.04
CA TYR A 6 3.07 17.54 11.82
C TYR A 6 4.42 18.22 12.11
N LYS A 7 5.27 17.50 12.83
CA LYS A 7 6.67 17.87 13.08
C LYS A 7 7.60 16.80 12.53
N ILE A 8 8.84 17.17 12.24
CA ILE A 8 9.81 16.25 11.65
C ILE A 8 10.09 15.04 12.57
N GLU A 9 9.94 15.23 13.89
CA GLU A 9 10.09 14.22 14.94
C GLU A 9 9.00 13.14 14.91
N ASP A 10 7.83 13.42 14.29
CA ASP A 10 6.74 12.44 14.13
C ASP A 10 7.13 11.27 13.21
N GLY A 11 8.22 11.48 12.46
CA GLY A 11 8.82 10.52 11.55
C GLY A 11 8.34 10.70 10.12
N ILE A 12 9.19 10.29 9.19
CA ILE A 12 8.97 10.44 7.76
C ILE A 12 8.62 9.06 7.19
N THR A 13 7.49 8.99 6.50
CA THR A 13 7.12 7.80 5.74
C THR A 13 7.50 7.95 4.27
N GLN A 14 7.68 6.81 3.60
CA GLN A 14 7.94 6.78 2.17
C GLN A 14 6.80 7.41 1.35
N SER A 15 5.54 7.23 1.78
CA SER A 15 4.35 7.75 1.10
C SER A 15 4.21 9.27 1.27
N MET A 16 4.67 9.82 2.40
CA MET A 16 4.81 11.27 2.59
C MET A 16 5.77 11.88 1.57
N ILE A 17 6.96 11.31 1.42
CA ILE A 17 7.96 11.77 0.43
C ILE A 17 7.37 11.69 -0.99
N GLN A 18 6.74 10.57 -1.35
CA GLN A 18 6.09 10.44 -2.66
C GLN A 18 4.99 11.48 -2.88
N SER A 19 4.17 11.75 -1.86
CA SER A 19 3.14 12.78 -1.92
C SER A 19 3.74 14.16 -2.18
N PHE A 20 4.85 14.51 -1.52
CA PHE A 20 5.56 15.78 -1.72
C PHE A 20 6.08 15.95 -3.14
N TYR A 21 6.78 14.94 -3.67
CA TYR A 21 7.28 14.99 -5.04
C TYR A 21 6.18 14.92 -6.09
N ARG A 22 5.01 14.36 -5.76
CA ARG A 22 3.83 14.40 -6.62
C ARG A 22 3.19 15.78 -6.60
N CYS A 23 2.91 16.34 -5.43
CA CYS A 23 2.26 17.65 -5.30
C CYS A 23 2.43 18.18 -3.86
N ARG A 24 3.02 19.37 -3.71
CA ARG A 24 3.23 19.99 -2.40
C ARG A 24 1.94 20.35 -1.68
N ILE A 25 0.90 20.75 -2.42
CA ILE A 25 -0.44 20.99 -1.86
C ILE A 25 -1.02 19.69 -1.30
N LEU A 26 -0.91 18.58 -2.03
CA LEU A 26 -1.36 17.26 -1.56
C LEU A 26 -0.60 16.86 -0.28
N ALA A 27 0.73 17.01 -0.28
CA ALA A 27 1.54 16.70 0.89
C ALA A 27 1.15 17.55 2.09
N GLN A 28 1.02 18.87 1.93
CA GLN A 28 0.58 19.77 2.99
C GLN A 28 -0.78 19.35 3.56
N ASN A 29 -1.77 19.08 2.69
CA ASN A 29 -3.10 18.68 3.14
C ASN A 29 -3.07 17.34 3.90
N ASN A 30 -2.23 16.39 3.47
CA ASN A 30 -2.04 15.13 4.19
C ASN A 30 -1.39 15.36 5.57
N LEU A 31 -0.40 16.26 5.67
CA LEU A 31 0.25 16.61 6.94
C LEU A 31 -0.71 17.31 7.91
N ASP A 32 -1.58 18.14 7.37
CA ASP A 32 -2.63 18.82 8.13
C ASP A 32 -3.81 17.89 8.46
N THR A 33 -3.73 16.61 8.10
CA THR A 33 -4.76 15.58 8.34
C THR A 33 -6.10 15.85 7.66
N TRP A 34 -6.09 16.60 6.55
CA TRP A 34 -7.28 16.77 5.74
C TRP A 34 -7.66 15.47 5.06
N GLU A 35 -8.92 15.09 5.18
CA GLU A 35 -9.50 13.96 4.48
C GLU A 35 -10.60 14.44 3.54
N SER A 36 -10.53 13.99 2.29
CA SER A 36 -11.66 14.12 1.37
C SER A 36 -12.70 13.06 1.70
N THR A 37 -13.96 13.47 1.69
CA THR A 37 -15.11 12.58 1.84
C THR A 37 -15.61 12.01 0.52
N LEU A 38 -14.94 12.34 -0.60
CA LEU A 38 -15.31 11.86 -1.94
C LEU A 38 -14.90 10.38 -2.15
N ASP A 39 -15.69 9.68 -2.96
CA ASP A 39 -15.78 8.22 -3.23
C ASP A 39 -14.50 7.46 -3.70
N SER A 40 -13.30 8.02 -3.59
CA SER A 40 -12.07 7.33 -4.07
C SER A 40 -11.58 6.20 -3.16
N ARG A 41 -12.31 5.86 -2.07
CA ARG A 41 -11.90 4.85 -1.08
C ARG A 41 -11.90 3.43 -1.62
N ARG A 42 -12.83 3.09 -2.52
CA ARG A 42 -13.06 1.69 -2.91
C ARG A 42 -11.83 0.95 -3.43
N ALA A 43 -10.98 1.61 -4.24
CA ALA A 43 -9.76 0.98 -4.75
C ALA A 43 -8.72 0.72 -3.64
N LEU A 44 -8.60 1.66 -2.70
CA LEU A 44 -7.72 1.53 -1.54
C LEU A 44 -8.25 0.46 -0.57
N ASP A 45 -9.57 0.40 -0.38
CA ASP A 45 -10.23 -0.58 0.49
C ASP A 45 -9.98 -2.00 -0.04
N TYR A 46 -10.12 -2.23 -1.35
CA TYR A 46 -9.79 -3.52 -1.96
C TYR A 46 -8.32 -3.91 -1.75
N GLY A 47 -7.39 -2.95 -1.85
CA GLY A 47 -5.98 -3.17 -1.51
C GLY A 47 -5.79 -3.59 -0.06
N ASN A 48 -6.26 -2.75 0.87
CA ASN A 48 -6.17 -2.97 2.31
C ASN A 48 -6.79 -4.31 2.76
N MET A 49 -7.88 -4.71 2.11
CA MET A 49 -8.54 -6.00 2.31
C MET A 49 -7.57 -7.17 2.04
N TRP A 50 -6.89 -7.13 0.89
CA TRP A 50 -5.90 -8.15 0.53
C TRP A 50 -4.68 -8.15 1.43
N HIS A 51 -4.18 -6.98 1.85
CA HIS A 51 -3.09 -6.91 2.84
C HIS A 51 -3.49 -7.60 4.14
N LEU A 52 -4.69 -7.33 4.67
CA LEU A 52 -5.14 -7.99 5.90
C LEU A 52 -5.30 -9.51 5.72
N LEU A 53 -5.90 -9.97 4.61
CA LEU A 53 -6.03 -11.41 4.34
C LEU A 53 -4.66 -12.10 4.27
N LEU A 54 -3.69 -11.51 3.54
CA LEU A 54 -2.34 -12.04 3.42
C LEU A 54 -1.55 -11.97 4.72
N GLN A 55 -1.74 -10.93 5.52
CA GLN A 55 -1.18 -10.83 6.87
C GLN A 55 -1.66 -12.02 7.71
N ARG A 56 -2.97 -12.27 7.78
CA ARG A 56 -3.54 -13.38 8.55
C ARG A 56 -3.06 -14.74 8.06
N TYR A 57 -2.94 -14.91 6.74
CA TYR A 57 -2.35 -16.11 6.16
C TYR A 57 -0.89 -16.29 6.59
N THR A 58 -0.09 -15.23 6.51
CA THR A 58 1.34 -15.31 6.86
C THR A 58 1.54 -15.58 8.35
N GLU A 59 0.85 -14.85 9.23
CA GLU A 59 0.95 -14.98 10.69
C GLU A 59 0.45 -16.33 11.21
N LYS A 60 -0.67 -16.83 10.68
CA LYS A 60 -1.34 -18.04 11.23
C LYS A 60 -0.91 -19.33 10.55
N VAL A 61 -0.35 -19.24 9.34
CA VAL A 61 -0.06 -20.40 8.50
C VAL A 61 1.42 -20.49 8.15
N LEU A 62 1.98 -19.45 7.54
CA LEU A 62 3.34 -19.51 6.97
C LEU A 62 4.42 -19.45 8.04
N ILE A 63 4.38 -18.45 8.93
CA ILE A 63 5.37 -18.30 10.01
C ILE A 63 5.38 -19.53 10.94
N PRO A 64 4.22 -20.05 11.41
CA PRO A 64 4.20 -21.27 12.22
C PRO A 64 4.47 -22.56 11.43
N LYS A 65 4.59 -22.49 10.10
CA LYS A 65 4.65 -23.63 9.17
C LYS A 65 3.50 -24.64 9.38
N ASN A 66 2.29 -24.12 9.64
CA ASN A 66 1.11 -24.93 9.93
C ASN A 66 0.46 -25.45 8.64
N VAL A 67 1.05 -26.49 8.04
CA VAL A 67 0.57 -27.09 6.78
C VAL A 67 -0.86 -27.65 6.89
N LYS A 68 -1.32 -27.97 8.10
CA LYS A 68 -2.68 -28.47 8.38
C LYS A 68 -3.66 -27.36 8.77
N ALA A 69 -3.28 -26.09 8.64
CA ALA A 69 -4.17 -24.99 8.95
C ALA A 69 -5.44 -25.09 8.11
N ASP A 70 -6.59 -24.96 8.76
CA ASP A 70 -7.86 -24.80 8.08
C ASP A 70 -7.90 -23.41 7.41
N LEU A 71 -7.54 -23.37 6.13
CA LEU A 71 -7.50 -22.14 5.32
C LEU A 71 -8.90 -21.53 5.15
N THR A 72 -9.95 -22.34 5.22
CA THR A 72 -11.33 -21.86 5.25
C THR A 72 -11.60 -21.09 6.54
N ARG A 73 -11.11 -21.59 7.68
CA ARG A 73 -11.20 -20.87 8.96
C ARG A 73 -10.40 -19.57 8.95
N VAL A 74 -9.20 -19.56 8.35
CA VAL A 74 -8.40 -18.32 8.21
C VAL A 74 -9.18 -17.27 7.42
N PHE A 75 -9.76 -17.67 6.28
CA PHE A 75 -10.57 -16.77 5.46
C PHE A 75 -11.82 -16.27 6.20
N LYS A 76 -12.58 -17.16 6.86
CA LYS A 76 -13.76 -16.77 7.67
C LYS A 76 -13.41 -15.78 8.78
N GLN A 77 -12.30 -15.97 9.47
CA GLN A 77 -11.83 -15.03 10.50
C GLN A 77 -11.50 -13.66 9.90
N PHE A 78 -10.77 -13.64 8.78
CA PHE A 78 -10.49 -12.42 8.03
C PHE A 78 -11.79 -11.70 7.60
N TRP A 79 -12.75 -12.45 7.05
CA TRP A 79 -14.02 -11.91 6.59
C TRP A 79 -14.76 -11.16 7.70
N THR A 80 -14.93 -11.82 8.85
CA THR A 80 -15.60 -11.23 10.02
C THR A 80 -14.86 -10.00 10.52
N GLU A 81 -13.52 -10.06 10.60
CA GLU A 81 -12.69 -8.94 11.04
C GLU A 81 -12.83 -7.73 10.10
N TRP A 82 -12.72 -7.95 8.79
CA TRP A 82 -12.82 -6.91 7.78
C TRP A 82 -14.21 -6.26 7.78
N TRP A 83 -15.28 -7.06 7.77
CA TRP A 83 -16.64 -6.56 7.80
C TRP A 83 -16.90 -5.67 9.03
N ASN A 84 -16.55 -6.15 10.23
CA ASN A 84 -16.76 -5.40 11.46
C ASN A 84 -15.96 -4.09 11.51
N ARG A 85 -14.78 -4.07 10.90
CA ARG A 85 -13.91 -2.89 10.83
C ARG A 85 -14.46 -1.82 9.88
N GLU A 86 -15.02 -2.22 8.75
CA GLU A 86 -15.34 -1.30 7.65
C GLU A 86 -16.81 -0.90 7.58
N VAL A 87 -17.75 -1.80 7.91
CA VAL A 87 -19.20 -1.59 7.67
C VAL A 87 -19.77 -0.34 8.35
N ASN A 88 -19.20 0.06 9.49
CA ASN A 88 -19.67 1.20 10.29
C ASN A 88 -18.91 2.50 9.98
N LYS A 89 -17.94 2.49 9.06
CA LYS A 89 -17.19 3.71 8.75
C LYS A 89 -18.06 4.69 7.96
N PRO A 90 -17.99 6.00 8.25
CA PRO A 90 -18.75 7.00 7.50
C PRO A 90 -18.42 6.98 6.00
N GLY A 91 -19.46 6.90 5.18
CA GLY A 91 -19.36 6.92 3.71
C GLY A 91 -19.04 5.58 3.07
N VAL A 92 -19.03 4.47 3.82
CA VAL A 92 -18.85 3.14 3.23
C VAL A 92 -20.16 2.67 2.60
N ASP A 93 -20.09 2.28 1.32
CA ASP A 93 -21.15 1.57 0.63
C ASP A 93 -21.03 0.06 0.94
N GLN A 94 -22.02 -0.46 1.67
CA GLN A 94 -22.04 -1.87 2.09
C GLN A 94 -22.14 -2.84 0.91
N ASN A 95 -22.78 -2.44 -0.20
CA ASN A 95 -22.86 -3.28 -1.40
C ASN A 95 -21.48 -3.40 -2.05
N ASN A 96 -20.74 -2.29 -2.15
CA ASN A 96 -19.37 -2.29 -2.64
C ASN A 96 -18.45 -3.15 -1.77
N LEU A 97 -18.58 -3.02 -0.45
CA LEU A 97 -17.83 -3.81 0.53
C LEU A 97 -18.12 -5.32 0.39
N MET A 98 -19.40 -5.68 0.28
CA MET A 98 -19.83 -7.06 0.10
C MET A 98 -19.34 -7.63 -1.24
N GLU A 99 -19.40 -6.85 -2.31
CA GLU A 99 -18.87 -7.24 -3.62
C GLU A 99 -17.36 -7.51 -3.57
N ASP A 100 -16.59 -6.64 -2.90
CA ASP A 100 -15.15 -6.80 -2.75
C ASP A 100 -14.79 -8.06 -1.94
N LEU A 101 -15.55 -8.35 -0.87
CA LEU A 101 -15.44 -9.57 -0.09
C LEU A 101 -15.77 -10.84 -0.89
N ASN A 102 -16.89 -10.85 -1.63
CA ASN A 102 -17.26 -11.96 -2.51
C ASN A 102 -16.19 -12.22 -3.59
N MET A 103 -15.60 -11.15 -4.15
CA MET A 103 -14.48 -11.30 -5.08
C MET A 103 -13.26 -11.93 -4.40
N ALA A 104 -12.93 -11.54 -3.17
CA ALA A 104 -11.84 -12.15 -2.42
C ALA A 104 -12.10 -13.63 -2.14
N GLU A 105 -13.32 -14.02 -1.77
CA GLU A 105 -13.71 -15.41 -1.54
C GLU A 105 -13.52 -16.28 -2.78
N ILE A 106 -13.87 -15.76 -3.95
CA ILE A 106 -13.68 -16.46 -5.23
C ILE A 106 -12.20 -16.57 -5.57
N LEU A 107 -11.43 -15.49 -5.43
CA LEU A 107 -10.03 -15.45 -5.86
C LEU A 107 -9.09 -16.20 -4.91
N TRP A 108 -9.41 -16.24 -3.62
CA TRP A 108 -8.51 -16.74 -2.58
C TRP A 108 -8.08 -18.21 -2.77
N PRO A 109 -8.98 -19.17 -3.06
CA PRO A 109 -8.60 -20.55 -3.31
C PRO A 109 -7.60 -20.71 -4.46
N TYR A 110 -7.80 -19.99 -5.57
CA TYR A 110 -6.91 -20.06 -6.73
C TYR A 110 -5.58 -19.36 -6.48
N TYR A 111 -5.57 -18.29 -5.68
CA TYR A 111 -4.33 -17.67 -5.22
C TYR A 111 -3.50 -18.66 -4.39
N LEU A 112 -4.14 -19.37 -3.47
CA LEU A 112 -3.50 -20.40 -2.65
C LEU A 112 -3.00 -21.56 -3.50
N GLU A 113 -3.82 -22.11 -4.40
CA GLU A 113 -3.43 -23.19 -5.31
C GLU A 113 -2.13 -22.84 -6.07
N LYS A 114 -2.04 -21.59 -6.53
CA LYS A 114 -0.89 -21.11 -7.32
C LYS A 114 0.39 -20.92 -6.50
N TYR A 115 0.30 -20.38 -5.28
CA TYR A 115 1.47 -19.90 -4.54
C TYR A 115 1.77 -20.62 -3.24
N MET A 116 0.80 -21.28 -2.61
CA MET A 116 0.95 -21.87 -1.27
C MET A 116 2.17 -22.78 -1.16
N VAL A 117 2.37 -23.68 -2.13
CA VAL A 117 3.53 -24.60 -2.13
C VAL A 117 4.86 -23.86 -2.18
N LYS A 118 4.93 -22.74 -2.91
CA LYS A 118 6.14 -21.90 -2.96
C LYS A 118 6.30 -21.14 -1.65
N ASP A 119 5.22 -20.63 -1.08
CA ASP A 119 5.23 -19.85 0.16
C ASP A 119 5.68 -20.68 1.37
N PHE A 120 5.26 -21.94 1.47
CA PHE A 120 5.73 -22.85 2.53
C PHE A 120 7.21 -23.22 2.43
N LYS A 121 7.84 -23.03 1.27
CA LYS A 121 9.29 -23.25 1.09
C LYS A 121 10.14 -22.06 1.53
N LEU A 122 9.52 -20.89 1.72
CA LEU A 122 10.18 -19.69 2.21
C LEU A 122 10.25 -19.72 3.74
N ASP A 123 11.31 -19.15 4.28
CA ASP A 123 11.45 -18.96 5.72
C ASP A 123 10.92 -17.57 6.10
N TRP A 124 9.61 -17.48 6.36
CA TRP A 124 8.96 -16.23 6.75
C TRP A 124 9.40 -15.81 8.15
N ILE A 125 9.86 -14.56 8.26
CA ILE A 125 10.42 -13.99 9.49
C ILE A 125 9.35 -13.15 10.18
N GLU A 126 8.75 -12.21 9.44
CA GLU A 126 7.77 -11.25 9.96
C GLU A 126 6.68 -10.99 8.91
N ALA A 127 5.46 -10.71 9.39
CA ALA A 127 4.31 -10.27 8.60
C ALA A 127 3.90 -8.87 9.03
N GLU A 128 3.71 -7.97 8.08
CA GLU A 128 3.36 -6.56 8.31
C GLU A 128 4.26 -5.82 9.36
N PRO A 129 5.59 -6.07 9.45
CA PRO A 129 6.41 -5.41 10.45
C PRO A 129 6.43 -3.89 10.29
N ILE A 130 6.24 -3.21 11.42
CA ILE A 130 6.44 -1.77 11.54
C ILE A 130 7.94 -1.52 11.78
N PHE A 131 8.52 -0.61 11.03
CA PHE A 131 9.87 -0.13 11.29
C PHE A 131 9.83 1.33 11.75
N ASP A 132 10.77 1.67 12.62
CA ASP A 132 11.03 3.01 13.12
C ASP A 132 12.54 3.10 13.40
N VAL A 133 13.27 3.77 12.51
CA VAL A 133 14.73 3.81 12.53
C VAL A 133 15.22 5.25 12.46
N ASN A 134 16.31 5.55 13.16
CA ASN A 134 17.03 6.79 12.96
C ASN A 134 18.05 6.61 11.82
N PHE A 135 17.93 7.42 10.77
CA PHE A 135 18.76 7.39 9.58
C PHE A 135 19.34 8.78 9.32
N ASN A 136 20.63 8.97 9.61
CA ASN A 136 21.35 10.23 9.40
C ASN A 136 20.62 11.45 10.02
N GLY A 137 20.06 11.28 11.21
CA GLY A 137 19.31 12.33 11.93
C GLY A 137 17.83 12.42 11.56
N TYR A 138 17.36 11.65 10.57
CA TYR A 138 15.95 11.56 10.22
C TYR A 138 15.31 10.31 10.82
N ARG A 139 14.18 10.46 11.50
CA ARG A 139 13.38 9.32 11.94
C ARG A 139 12.56 8.80 10.76
N LEU A 140 12.91 7.64 10.21
CA LEU A 140 12.17 6.98 9.14
C LEU A 140 11.27 5.90 9.71
N ARG A 141 10.00 5.91 9.33
CA ARG A 141 9.02 4.93 9.80
C ARG A 141 8.12 4.45 8.68
N GLY A 142 7.56 3.26 8.85
CA GLY A 142 6.66 2.68 7.87
C GLY A 142 6.32 1.24 8.19
N ARG A 143 5.77 0.57 7.19
CA ARG A 143 5.37 -0.83 7.28
C ARG A 143 5.76 -1.55 6.00
N ILE A 144 6.31 -2.75 6.17
CA ILE A 144 6.65 -3.67 5.08
C ILE A 144 5.65 -4.82 5.16
N ASP A 145 5.09 -5.30 4.05
CA ASP A 145 4.03 -6.33 4.13
C ASP A 145 4.54 -7.69 4.63
N GLY A 146 5.79 -8.03 4.34
CA GLY A 146 6.41 -9.23 4.89
C GLY A 146 7.92 -9.30 4.66
N VAL A 147 8.59 -10.11 5.46
CA VAL A 147 10.04 -10.36 5.36
C VAL A 147 10.27 -11.86 5.45
N PHE A 148 11.07 -12.41 4.54
CA PHE A 148 11.38 -13.83 4.49
C PHE A 148 12.80 -14.09 3.98
N ARG A 149 13.28 -15.34 4.11
CA ARG A 149 14.50 -15.81 3.47
C ARG A 149 14.20 -16.88 2.42
N PHE A 150 14.91 -16.80 1.30
CA PHE A 150 14.99 -17.95 0.41
C PHE A 150 15.82 -19.07 1.07
N PRO A 151 15.42 -20.34 0.90
CA PRO A 151 16.18 -21.46 1.42
C PRO A 151 17.58 -21.47 0.81
N LYS A 152 18.53 -22.06 1.54
CA LYS A 152 19.92 -22.19 1.10
C LYS A 152 19.97 -22.98 -0.22
N ILE A 153 20.50 -22.38 -1.30
CA ILE A 153 20.73 -23.07 -2.57
C ILE A 153 22.23 -23.35 -2.71
N ARG A 154 22.61 -24.63 -2.61
CA ARG A 154 24.01 -25.10 -2.73
C ARG A 154 24.94 -24.36 -1.74
N ARG A 155 25.94 -23.64 -2.26
CA ARG A 155 26.94 -22.89 -1.48
C ARG A 155 26.54 -21.44 -1.18
N ARG A 156 25.39 -20.96 -1.66
CA ARG A 156 24.92 -19.59 -1.36
C ARG A 156 24.23 -19.56 0.00
N LEU A 157 24.55 -18.58 0.83
CA LEU A 157 23.85 -18.33 2.08
C LEU A 157 22.37 -17.98 1.81
N PRO A 158 21.45 -18.27 2.76
CA PRO A 158 20.09 -17.75 2.71
C PRO A 158 20.10 -16.25 2.45
N GLN A 159 19.20 -15.78 1.60
CA GLN A 159 19.10 -14.38 1.22
C GLN A 159 17.81 -13.82 1.80
N MET A 160 17.88 -12.70 2.51
CA MET A 160 16.71 -11.98 3.01
C MET A 160 16.08 -11.14 1.91
N TRP A 161 14.75 -11.19 1.84
CA TRP A 161 13.93 -10.47 0.88
C TRP A 161 12.72 -9.91 1.62
N HIS A 162 12.14 -8.85 1.08
CA HIS A 162 10.83 -8.39 1.51
C HIS A 162 9.75 -8.78 0.50
N PHE A 163 8.51 -8.85 0.98
CA PHE A 163 7.33 -9.11 0.20
C PHE A 163 6.51 -7.81 0.16
N GLU A 164 6.03 -7.43 -1.02
CA GLU A 164 5.21 -6.24 -1.21
C GLU A 164 4.01 -6.62 -2.07
N THR A 165 2.80 -6.32 -1.60
CA THR A 165 1.55 -6.59 -2.27
C THR A 165 1.00 -5.32 -2.88
N LYS A 166 0.54 -5.43 -4.14
CA LYS A 166 -0.17 -4.36 -4.84
C LYS A 166 -1.42 -4.92 -5.46
N THR A 167 -2.51 -4.14 -5.42
CA THR A 167 -3.70 -4.43 -6.20
C THR A 167 -3.77 -3.52 -7.42
N ALA A 168 -4.21 -4.07 -8.56
CA ALA A 168 -4.30 -3.31 -9.80
C ALA A 168 -5.49 -3.77 -10.64
N GLY A 169 -6.24 -2.86 -11.26
CA GLY A 169 -7.28 -3.25 -12.23
C GLY A 169 -6.74 -3.80 -13.56
N GLN A 170 -5.49 -3.46 -13.89
CA GLN A 170 -4.79 -3.88 -15.10
C GLN A 170 -3.32 -4.11 -14.75
N ILE A 171 -2.73 -5.15 -15.33
CA ILE A 171 -1.33 -5.52 -15.17
C ILE A 171 -0.69 -5.42 -16.56
N SER A 172 0.28 -4.53 -16.71
CA SER A 172 1.14 -4.45 -17.90
C SER A 172 2.52 -4.98 -17.50
N GLU A 173 2.85 -6.21 -17.91
CA GLU A 173 4.12 -6.84 -17.55
C GLU A 173 5.34 -6.06 -18.08
N GLU A 174 5.23 -5.50 -19.28
CA GLU A 174 6.28 -4.69 -19.91
C GLU A 174 6.56 -3.41 -19.10
N THR A 175 5.51 -2.67 -18.76
CA THR A 175 5.63 -1.47 -17.93
C THR A 175 6.09 -1.81 -16.53
N LEU A 176 5.65 -2.94 -15.98
CA LEU A 176 6.03 -3.37 -14.65
C LEU A 176 7.52 -3.70 -14.58
N ASN A 177 8.04 -4.50 -15.50
CA ASN A 177 9.46 -4.88 -15.49
C ASN A 177 10.40 -3.68 -15.63
N SER A 178 10.02 -2.69 -16.44
CA SER A 178 10.80 -1.45 -16.62
C SER A 178 10.72 -0.51 -15.41
N THR A 179 9.58 -0.44 -14.72
CA THR A 179 9.37 0.50 -13.60
C THR A 179 9.85 -0.04 -12.26
N LEU A 180 9.77 -1.35 -12.01
CA LEU A 180 10.09 -1.96 -10.72
C LEU A 180 11.54 -1.75 -10.29
N GLY A 181 12.48 -1.68 -11.23
CA GLY A 181 13.88 -1.37 -10.94
C GLY A 181 14.06 0.01 -10.29
N PHE A 182 13.15 0.95 -10.54
CA PHE A 182 13.15 2.34 -10.06
C PHE A 182 12.10 2.59 -8.97
N ASP A 183 11.48 1.55 -8.43
CA ASP A 183 10.45 1.70 -7.43
C ASP A 183 11.03 2.27 -6.12
N PHE A 184 10.65 3.52 -5.84
CA PHE A 184 11.14 4.25 -4.66
C PHE A 184 10.77 3.55 -3.35
N GLN A 185 9.60 2.89 -3.31
CA GLN A 185 9.13 2.22 -2.11
C GLN A 185 10.03 1.07 -1.71
N ASN A 186 10.25 0.14 -2.64
CA ASN A 186 11.10 -1.01 -2.40
C ASN A 186 12.54 -0.63 -2.11
N ARG A 187 13.09 0.35 -2.84
CA ARG A 187 14.46 0.83 -2.56
C ARG A 187 14.58 1.40 -1.14
N CYS A 188 13.57 2.14 -0.67
CA CYS A 188 13.51 2.63 0.70
C CYS A 188 13.41 1.49 1.72
N TYR A 189 12.56 0.48 1.47
CA TYR A 189 12.42 -0.67 2.35
C TYR A 189 13.67 -1.55 2.40
N ASN A 190 14.40 -1.69 1.29
CA ASN A 190 15.72 -2.35 1.31
C ASN A 190 16.71 -1.55 2.16
N ALA A 191 16.84 -0.24 1.92
CA ALA A 191 17.77 0.60 2.68
C ALA A 191 17.49 0.59 4.20
N VAL A 192 16.23 0.80 4.59
CA VAL A 192 15.82 0.81 6.01
C VAL A 192 15.84 -0.59 6.62
N GLY A 193 15.42 -1.60 5.87
CA GLY A 193 15.44 -2.98 6.32
C GLY A 193 16.86 -3.49 6.57
N GLU A 194 17.85 -3.11 5.76
CA GLU A 194 19.26 -3.44 6.00
C GLU A 194 19.78 -2.86 7.32
N LEU A 195 19.40 -1.61 7.62
CA LEU A 195 19.75 -0.95 8.88
C LEU A 195 19.08 -1.60 10.09
N ARG A 196 17.78 -1.90 9.97
CA ARG A 196 16.99 -2.52 11.05
C ARG A 196 17.48 -3.93 11.35
N MET A 197 17.67 -4.75 10.32
CA MET A 197 17.97 -6.18 10.45
C MET A 197 19.47 -6.46 10.59
N LYS A 198 20.33 -5.46 10.34
CA LYS A 198 21.80 -5.60 10.27
C LYS A 198 22.23 -6.72 9.31
N GLU A 199 21.42 -6.96 8.28
CA GLU A 199 21.61 -7.99 7.26
C GLU A 199 21.21 -7.43 5.91
N ARG A 200 21.90 -7.86 4.84
CA ARG A 200 21.60 -7.43 3.47
C ARG A 200 20.21 -7.92 3.03
N ILE A 201 19.39 -7.02 2.49
CA ILE A 201 18.16 -7.39 1.79
C ILE A 201 18.44 -7.41 0.30
N PHE A 202 18.28 -8.58 -0.32
CA PHE A 202 18.64 -8.81 -1.72
C PHE A 202 17.59 -8.28 -2.69
N GLY A 203 16.34 -8.24 -2.26
CA GLY A 203 15.32 -7.44 -2.90
C GLY A 203 13.90 -7.78 -2.49
N ALA A 204 12.98 -7.67 -3.44
CA ALA A 204 11.54 -7.72 -3.21
C ALA A 204 10.87 -8.81 -4.06
N ILE A 205 9.84 -9.48 -3.53
CA ILE A 205 8.82 -10.09 -4.37
C ILE A 205 7.64 -9.12 -4.45
N GLN A 206 7.40 -8.58 -5.63
CA GLN A 206 6.20 -7.80 -5.93
C GLN A 206 5.05 -8.73 -6.26
N ASN A 207 4.08 -8.80 -5.36
CA ASN A 207 2.88 -9.62 -5.43
C ASN A 207 1.70 -8.80 -5.91
N ILE A 208 1.31 -8.99 -7.17
CA ILE A 208 0.27 -8.21 -7.80
C ILE A 208 -1.00 -9.05 -7.89
N ILE A 209 -2.07 -8.49 -7.34
CA ILE A 209 -3.40 -9.10 -7.35
C ILE A 209 -4.32 -8.22 -8.19
N ARG A 210 -4.80 -8.78 -9.30
CA ARG A 210 -5.69 -8.06 -10.19
C ARG A 210 -7.07 -7.95 -9.57
N ARG A 211 -7.60 -6.73 -9.52
CA ARG A 211 -9.01 -6.51 -9.22
C ARG A 211 -9.84 -6.85 -10.47
N PRO A 212 -10.80 -7.79 -10.39
CA PRO A 212 -11.69 -8.09 -11.51
C PRO A 212 -12.49 -6.84 -11.94
N GLY A 213 -12.59 -6.60 -13.25
CA GLY A 213 -13.22 -5.41 -13.84
C GLY A 213 -14.53 -5.68 -14.58
N GLN A 214 -15.05 -6.90 -14.50
CA GLN A 214 -16.25 -7.34 -15.22
C GLN A 214 -17.47 -6.50 -14.81
N GLN A 215 -18.30 -6.15 -15.80
CA GLN A 215 -19.58 -5.46 -15.63
C GLN A 215 -20.74 -6.46 -15.70
N GLY A 216 -21.88 -6.12 -15.10
CA GLY A 216 -23.10 -6.95 -15.09
C GLY A 216 -23.76 -7.01 -13.71
N GLU A 217 -24.85 -7.76 -13.62
CA GLU A 217 -25.49 -8.06 -12.33
C GLU A 217 -24.53 -8.84 -11.42
N THR A 218 -24.58 -8.59 -10.11
CA THR A 218 -23.59 -9.09 -9.14
C THR A 218 -23.39 -10.61 -9.24
N LYS A 219 -24.46 -11.40 -9.35
CA LYS A 219 -24.34 -12.86 -9.40
C LYS A 219 -23.66 -13.35 -10.69
N GLU A 220 -24.16 -12.91 -11.85
CA GLU A 220 -23.59 -13.28 -13.15
C GLU A 220 -22.12 -12.83 -13.26
N LYS A 221 -21.82 -11.64 -12.74
CA LYS A 221 -20.46 -11.11 -12.64
C LYS A 221 -19.56 -12.03 -11.82
N LEU A 222 -19.98 -12.44 -10.64
CA LEU A 222 -19.19 -13.32 -9.76
C LEU A 222 -18.98 -14.70 -10.41
N ASP A 223 -20.00 -15.27 -11.05
CA ASP A 223 -19.88 -16.54 -11.79
C ASP A 223 -18.87 -16.45 -12.94
N LYS A 224 -18.89 -15.34 -13.70
CA LYS A 224 -17.90 -15.05 -14.75
C LYS A 224 -16.48 -14.94 -14.17
N ILE A 225 -16.31 -14.26 -13.04
CA ILE A 225 -15.01 -14.14 -12.37
C ILE A 225 -14.51 -15.51 -11.92
N ALA A 226 -15.37 -16.32 -11.30
CA ALA A 226 -15.02 -17.66 -10.81
C ALA A 226 -14.57 -18.58 -11.94
N LYS A 227 -15.28 -18.56 -13.08
CA LYS A 227 -14.86 -19.29 -14.28
C LYS A 227 -13.53 -18.77 -14.82
N ASP A 228 -13.40 -17.45 -14.93
CA ASP A 228 -12.24 -16.85 -15.57
C ASP A 228 -10.94 -16.99 -14.77
N VAL A 229 -10.99 -16.89 -13.44
CA VAL A 229 -9.79 -17.10 -12.59
C VAL A 229 -9.34 -18.57 -12.61
N LYS A 230 -10.29 -19.51 -12.72
CA LYS A 230 -10.00 -20.93 -12.89
C LYS A 230 -9.27 -21.20 -14.20
N ASP A 231 -9.76 -20.61 -15.29
CA ASP A 231 -9.22 -20.82 -16.62
C ASP A 231 -7.90 -20.05 -16.83
N ARG A 232 -7.72 -18.89 -16.18
CA ARG A 232 -6.60 -17.98 -16.40
C ARG A 232 -6.02 -17.39 -15.09
N PRO A 233 -5.49 -18.20 -14.17
CA PRO A 233 -4.98 -17.69 -12.88
C PRO A 233 -3.78 -16.73 -13.03
N ASP A 234 -3.01 -16.80 -14.12
CA ASP A 234 -1.94 -15.83 -14.47
C ASP A 234 -2.47 -14.43 -14.78
N HIS A 235 -3.71 -14.32 -15.26
CA HIS A 235 -4.36 -13.02 -15.48
C HIS A 235 -4.61 -12.26 -14.17
N TYR A 236 -4.85 -13.00 -13.08
CA TYR A 236 -5.24 -12.45 -11.79
C TYR A 236 -4.09 -12.28 -10.82
N PHE A 237 -3.07 -13.14 -10.89
CA PHE A 237 -2.01 -13.13 -9.90
C PHE A 237 -0.63 -13.16 -10.55
N LEU A 238 0.18 -12.16 -10.27
CA LEU A 238 1.55 -12.07 -10.79
C LEU A 238 2.52 -11.83 -9.65
N ARG A 239 3.62 -12.60 -9.59
CA ARG A 239 4.72 -12.34 -8.66
C ARG A 239 6.00 -12.09 -9.44
N VAL A 240 6.54 -10.88 -9.30
CA VAL A 240 7.78 -10.46 -9.96
C VAL A 240 8.88 -10.31 -8.92
N PRO A 241 9.92 -11.16 -8.95
CA PRO A 241 11.10 -10.94 -8.12
C PRO A 241 11.92 -9.77 -8.67
N VAL A 242 12.28 -8.84 -7.81
CA VAL A 242 13.11 -7.67 -8.13
C VAL A 242 14.34 -7.71 -7.25
N THR A 243 15.53 -7.79 -7.85
CA THR A 243 16.79 -7.73 -7.13
C THR A 243 17.33 -6.31 -7.09
N TYR A 244 17.88 -5.91 -5.95
CA TYR A 244 18.58 -4.63 -5.83
C TYR A 244 20.08 -4.88 -5.51
N PRO A 245 20.98 -4.69 -6.50
CA PRO A 245 22.41 -4.76 -6.26
C PRO A 245 22.83 -3.80 -5.14
N LYS A 246 23.82 -4.21 -4.32
CA LYS A 246 24.29 -3.43 -3.17
C LYS A 246 24.76 -2.03 -3.60
N GLN A 247 25.40 -1.94 -4.77
CA GLN A 247 25.84 -0.68 -5.37
C GLN A 247 24.65 0.24 -5.67
N ASN A 248 23.53 -0.31 -6.15
CA ASN A 248 22.33 0.47 -6.47
C ASN A 248 21.65 1.00 -5.21
N ILE A 249 21.57 0.19 -4.14
CA ILE A 249 21.04 0.65 -2.84
C ILE A 249 21.94 1.73 -2.23
N LYS A 250 23.26 1.55 -2.29
CA LYS A 250 24.21 2.57 -1.85
C LYS A 250 24.03 3.88 -2.62
N TYR A 251 23.97 3.80 -3.95
CA TYR A 251 23.75 4.97 -4.81
C TYR A 251 22.42 5.67 -4.48
N PHE A 252 21.34 4.90 -4.36
CA PHE A 252 20.02 5.40 -3.98
C PHE A 252 20.06 6.15 -2.65
N ILE A 253 20.71 5.58 -1.63
CA ILE A 253 20.88 6.21 -0.32
C ILE A 253 21.60 7.56 -0.47
N GLU A 254 22.77 7.57 -1.10
CA GLU A 254 23.67 8.71 -1.15
C GLU A 254 23.14 9.84 -2.03
N ASN A 255 22.49 9.51 -3.15
CA ASN A 255 22.17 10.47 -4.21
C ASN A 255 20.67 10.77 -4.33
N GLU A 256 19.79 9.88 -3.88
CA GLU A 256 18.34 10.07 -4.00
C GLU A 256 17.70 10.29 -2.63
N LEU A 257 17.78 9.32 -1.72
CA LEU A 257 17.07 9.36 -0.44
C LEU A 257 17.51 10.55 0.41
N MET A 258 18.82 10.77 0.58
CA MET A 258 19.32 11.89 1.38
C MET A 258 18.93 13.25 0.82
N VAL A 259 18.94 13.42 -0.49
CA VAL A 259 18.47 14.66 -1.14
C VAL A 259 16.99 14.87 -0.85
N LYS A 260 16.19 13.80 -1.01
CA LYS A 260 14.74 13.84 -0.75
C LYS A 260 14.39 14.16 0.70
N LEU A 261 15.14 13.62 1.66
CA LEU A 261 14.94 13.90 3.08
C LEU A 261 15.30 15.35 3.44
N ARG A 262 16.36 15.91 2.86
CA ARG A 262 16.72 17.32 3.04
C ARG A 262 15.65 18.25 2.47
N GLU A 263 15.18 17.99 1.26
CA GLU A 263 14.11 18.77 0.66
C GLU A 263 12.80 18.66 1.45
N TRP A 264 12.43 17.46 1.91
CA TRP A 264 11.28 17.27 2.79
C TRP A 264 11.42 18.08 4.09
N SER A 265 12.60 18.08 4.72
CA SER A 265 12.85 18.87 5.93
C SER A 265 12.69 20.37 5.69
N LYS A 266 13.21 20.89 4.58
CA LYS A 266 13.06 22.30 4.19
C LYS A 266 11.60 22.65 3.89
N PHE A 267 10.85 21.74 3.29
CA PHE A 267 9.42 21.90 3.07
C PHE A 267 8.64 22.00 4.38
N VAL A 268 8.87 21.08 5.33
CA VAL A 268 8.24 21.12 6.65
C VAL A 268 8.67 22.38 7.43
N GLY A 269 9.90 22.84 7.25
CA GLY A 269 10.42 24.08 7.84
C GLY A 269 9.94 25.38 7.17
N GLY A 270 9.13 25.30 6.10
CA GLY A 270 8.61 26.48 5.38
C GLY A 270 9.60 27.17 4.45
N GLU A 271 10.78 26.60 4.21
CA GLU A 271 11.79 27.15 3.29
C GLU A 271 11.45 26.89 1.81
N ILE A 272 10.62 25.88 1.53
CA ILE A 272 10.19 25.55 0.17
C ILE A 272 8.74 26.03 -0.04
N PRO A 273 8.48 26.86 -1.07
CA PRO A 273 7.13 27.36 -1.31
C PRO A 273 6.18 26.25 -1.75
N ILE A 274 4.93 26.36 -1.28
CA ILE A 274 3.82 25.50 -1.70
C ILE A 274 3.29 26.03 -3.03
N VAL A 275 3.65 25.35 -4.11
CA VAL A 275 3.16 25.66 -5.46
C VAL A 275 2.26 24.53 -5.96
N PRO A 276 1.17 24.84 -6.70
CA PRO A 276 0.39 23.83 -7.39
C PRO A 276 1.27 22.99 -8.32
N ALA A 277 1.01 21.68 -8.37
CA ALA A 277 1.63 20.83 -9.37
C ALA A 277 1.12 21.20 -10.78
N PRO A 278 1.90 20.92 -11.85
CA PRO A 278 1.40 21.00 -13.22
C PRO A 278 0.09 20.22 -13.37
N VAL A 279 -0.84 20.75 -14.18
CA VAL A 279 -2.21 20.23 -14.35
C VAL A 279 -2.23 18.72 -14.66
N ASP A 280 -1.26 18.23 -15.42
CA ASP A 280 -1.17 16.82 -15.82
C ASP A 280 -0.91 15.88 -14.64
N THR A 281 -0.27 16.37 -13.57
CA THR A 281 -0.02 15.60 -12.35
C THR A 281 -1.30 15.30 -11.57
N CYS A 282 -2.32 16.15 -11.76
CA CYS A 282 -3.62 16.01 -11.14
C CYS A 282 -4.58 15.12 -11.94
N ARG A 283 -4.33 14.90 -13.24
CA ARG A 283 -5.13 14.09 -14.18
C ARG A 283 -4.61 12.64 -14.27
N GLY A 284 -4.38 12.01 -13.12
CA GLY A 284 -3.89 10.64 -13.05
C GLY A 284 -4.99 9.58 -12.99
N ARG A 285 -4.59 8.30 -12.86
CA ARG A 285 -5.49 7.16 -12.62
C ARG A 285 -6.44 7.38 -11.44
N TYR A 286 -5.99 8.14 -10.45
CA TYR A 286 -6.79 8.63 -9.34
C TYR A 286 -6.70 10.15 -9.34
N ASN A 287 -7.85 10.80 -9.57
CA ASN A 287 -7.98 12.25 -9.44
C ASN A 287 -7.52 12.68 -8.05
N CYS A 288 -6.80 13.80 -7.96
CA CYS A 288 -6.40 14.33 -6.66
C CYS A 288 -7.64 14.66 -5.81
N ASN A 289 -7.71 14.11 -4.61
CA ASN A 289 -8.80 14.34 -3.66
C ASN A 289 -8.92 15.81 -3.20
N PHE A 290 -7.88 16.62 -3.42
CA PHE A 290 -7.83 18.05 -3.11
C PHE A 290 -7.91 18.95 -4.35
N LEU A 291 -8.25 18.41 -5.52
CA LEU A 291 -8.34 19.19 -6.76
C LEU A 291 -9.29 20.40 -6.63
N LYS A 292 -10.35 20.26 -5.83
CA LYS A 292 -11.28 21.37 -5.55
C LYS A 292 -10.60 22.51 -4.77
N VAL A 293 -9.74 22.18 -3.80
CA VAL A 293 -8.95 23.17 -3.03
C VAL A 293 -8.06 23.97 -3.96
N CYS A 294 -7.38 23.29 -4.89
CA CYS A 294 -6.51 23.95 -5.87
C CYS A 294 -7.26 24.89 -6.83
N ASN A 295 -8.55 24.63 -7.10
CA ASN A 295 -9.39 25.46 -7.99
C ASN A 295 -10.05 26.65 -7.27
N GLY A 296 -9.53 27.07 -6.11
CA GLY A 296 -10.06 28.22 -5.35
C GLY A 296 -11.41 27.96 -4.70
N LYS A 297 -11.87 26.71 -4.64
CA LYS A 297 -13.05 26.33 -3.85
C LYS A 297 -12.60 26.09 -2.41
N THR A 298 -13.22 26.79 -1.47
CA THR A 298 -12.95 26.65 -0.04
C THR A 298 -13.22 25.22 0.45
N LEU A 299 -12.57 24.83 1.54
CA LEU A 299 -12.82 23.57 2.25
C LEU A 299 -14.25 23.50 2.84
N THR A 300 -14.95 24.64 2.86
CA THR A 300 -16.38 24.78 3.17
C THR A 300 -17.23 24.29 2.00
N GLU A 301 -18.05 23.27 2.28
CA GLU A 301 -19.12 22.67 1.47
C GLU A 301 -19.55 23.42 0.18
N GLN A 302 -19.68 22.68 -0.93
CA GLN A 302 -20.47 23.12 -2.08
C GLN A 302 -21.69 22.20 -2.25
N ASN A 303 -22.87 22.80 -2.29
CA ASN A 303 -24.13 22.21 -2.78
C ASN A 303 -24.57 20.91 -2.11
N GLY A 304 -24.48 20.81 -0.78
CA GLY A 304 -25.00 19.65 -0.03
C GLY A 304 -24.20 18.35 -0.21
N ALA A 305 -23.04 18.39 -0.87
CA ALA A 305 -22.11 17.27 -1.00
C ALA A 305 -21.02 17.33 0.08
N PRO A 306 -20.51 16.17 0.55
CA PRO A 306 -19.76 16.10 1.80
C PRO A 306 -18.43 16.88 1.73
N GLY A 307 -18.14 17.64 2.80
CA GLY A 307 -16.96 18.52 2.93
C GLY A 307 -15.67 17.81 3.32
N TYR A 308 -14.61 18.57 3.62
CA TYR A 308 -13.36 18.02 4.15
C TYR A 308 -13.42 17.84 5.67
N ARG A 309 -12.64 16.91 6.22
CA ARG A 309 -12.48 16.71 7.67
C ARG A 309 -11.03 16.87 8.10
N GLN A 310 -10.81 17.33 9.33
CA GLN A 310 -9.50 17.38 9.98
C GLN A 310 -9.61 16.69 11.34
N GLY A 311 -8.80 15.65 11.59
CA GLY A 311 -8.87 14.89 12.84
C GLY A 311 -10.27 14.31 13.14
N GLY A 312 -11.04 13.99 12.10
CA GLY A 312 -12.42 13.48 12.22
C GLY A 312 -13.51 14.56 12.35
N ILE A 313 -13.14 15.82 12.59
CA ILE A 313 -14.05 16.97 12.72
C ILE A 313 -14.29 17.58 11.32
N ARG A 314 -15.53 17.94 10.98
CA ARG A 314 -15.83 18.57 9.69
C ARG A 314 -15.30 20.00 9.66
N PHE A 315 -14.86 20.49 8.49
CA PHE A 315 -14.42 21.88 8.36
C PHE A 315 -15.45 22.88 8.92
N LYS A 316 -16.74 22.65 8.67
CA LYS A 316 -17.83 23.48 9.19
C LYS A 316 -17.84 23.56 10.72
N GLU A 317 -17.59 22.43 11.39
CA GLU A 317 -17.52 22.34 12.86
C GLU A 317 -16.24 22.96 13.43
N LEU A 318 -15.25 23.31 12.60
CA LEU A 318 -14.03 24.03 13.01
C LEU A 318 -14.15 25.54 12.89
N ILE A 319 -15.08 26.04 12.07
CA ILE A 319 -15.31 27.47 11.86
C ILE A 319 -16.50 28.03 12.64
N ASP A 320 -17.40 27.15 13.10
CA ASP A 320 -18.53 27.46 13.99
C ASP A 320 -18.09 27.41 15.47
#